data_AF-A0A8H7RLD2-F1
#
_entry.id   AF-A0A8H7RLD2-F1
#
_cell.length_a   1.000
_cell.length_b   1.000
_cell.length_c   1.000
_cell.angle_alpha   90.00
_cell.angle_beta   90.00
_cell.angle_gamma   90.00
#
_symmetry.space_group_name_H-M   'P 1'
#
loop_
_entity.id
_entity.type
_entity.pdbx_description
1 polymer ?
#
loop_
_entity_poly.entity_id
_entity_poly.type
_entity_poly.pdbx_seq_one_letter_code
_entity_poly.pdbx_strand_id
1 'polypeptide(L)'
;MADPLHDIPGYRRIRGINWSTGEDVQLCESWSATCEKTFAGNDQRSREFWNAVEEDFNENYVKNYKLPIIDRAYGSHKSRFGVIRKSVNKFCKFYHTCLYDPSTGEKNLTDAVCHIIQKRDYSTYV
;
A
#
# COMPACT_ATOMS: atom_id res chain seq x y z
N MET A 1 -21.89 -8.69 -19.78
CA MET A 1 -20.84 -9.73 -19.62
C MET A 1 -20.77 -10.07 -18.15
N ALA A 2 -20.85 -11.35 -17.78
CA ALA A 2 -20.73 -11.76 -16.38
C ALA A 2 -19.28 -11.54 -15.91
N ASP A 3 -19.11 -11.14 -14.65
CA ASP A 3 -17.79 -10.93 -14.02
C ASP A 3 -17.09 -12.29 -13.89
N PRO A 4 -15.91 -12.50 -14.52
CA PRO A 4 -15.20 -13.78 -14.52
C PRO A 4 -14.85 -14.32 -13.13
N LEU A 5 -14.89 -13.48 -12.09
CA LEU A 5 -14.53 -13.85 -10.72
C LEU A 5 -15.72 -14.34 -9.88
N HIS A 6 -16.94 -14.32 -10.43
CA HIS A 6 -18.17 -14.73 -9.72
C HIS A 6 -18.14 -16.19 -9.24
N ASP A 7 -17.43 -17.08 -9.94
CA ASP A 7 -17.46 -18.52 -9.66
C ASP A 7 -16.45 -18.94 -8.56
N ILE A 8 -15.74 -18.00 -7.94
CA ILE A 8 -14.84 -18.28 -6.82
C ILE A 8 -15.67 -18.41 -5.52
N PRO A 9 -15.63 -19.57 -4.82
CA PRO A 9 -16.31 -19.73 -3.54
C PRO A 9 -15.82 -18.70 -2.52
N GLY A 10 -16.74 -17.86 -2.01
CA GLY A 10 -16.39 -16.72 -1.13
C GLY A 10 -16.39 -15.35 -1.82
N TYR A 11 -16.71 -15.28 -3.11
CA TYR A 11 -16.89 -14.03 -3.85
C TYR A 11 -18.05 -13.18 -3.30
N ARG A 12 -17.73 -12.08 -2.61
CA ARG A 12 -18.69 -11.02 -2.24
C ARG A 12 -18.02 -9.66 -2.48
N ARG A 13 -18.51 -8.91 -3.48
CA ARG A 13 -18.08 -7.53 -3.73
C ARG A 13 -18.54 -6.62 -2.60
N ILE A 14 -17.62 -6.26 -1.70
CA ILE A 14 -17.86 -5.27 -0.65
C ILE A 14 -17.30 -3.93 -1.13
N ARG A 15 -18.14 -2.89 -1.21
CA ARG A 15 -17.67 -1.50 -1.36
C ARG A 15 -17.01 -1.10 -0.04
N GLY A 16 -15.67 -1.12 -0.01
CA GLY A 16 -14.90 -1.21 1.24
C GLY A 16 -14.92 0.05 2.10
N ILE A 17 -15.21 -0.14 3.40
CA ILE A 17 -15.35 0.94 4.39
C ILE A 17 -14.03 1.51 4.91
N ASN A 18 -12.87 0.86 4.76
CA ASN A 18 -11.53 1.45 4.98
C ASN A 18 -10.48 0.52 4.36
N TRP A 19 -9.24 0.99 4.15
CA TRP A 19 -8.10 0.15 3.77
C TRP A 19 -7.50 -0.50 5.01
N SER A 20 -7.30 -1.82 4.96
CA SER A 20 -6.64 -2.62 5.99
C SER A 20 -5.12 -2.70 5.77
N THR A 21 -4.38 -3.11 6.81
CA THR A 21 -2.94 -3.35 6.69
C THR A 21 -2.61 -4.47 5.70
N GLY A 22 -3.46 -5.50 5.62
CA GLY A 22 -3.30 -6.57 4.62
C GLY A 22 -3.45 -6.05 3.19
N GLU A 23 -4.44 -5.17 2.95
CA GLU A 23 -4.57 -4.48 1.65
C GLU A 23 -3.35 -3.61 1.36
N ASP A 24 -2.79 -2.90 2.36
CA ASP A 24 -1.60 -2.06 2.15
C ASP A 24 -0.37 -2.88 1.76
N VAL A 25 -0.14 -4.02 2.43
CA VAL A 25 0.98 -4.92 2.13
C VAL A 25 0.84 -5.47 0.72
N GLN A 26 -0.32 -6.04 0.39
CA GLN A 26 -0.57 -6.59 -0.94
C GLN A 26 -0.45 -5.53 -2.04
N LEU A 27 -0.92 -4.30 -1.80
CA LEU A 27 -0.77 -3.20 -2.75
C LEU A 27 0.71 -2.84 -2.98
N CYS A 28 1.56 -2.91 -1.95
CA CYS A 28 3.00 -2.69 -2.11
C CYS A 28 3.65 -3.82 -2.93
N GLU A 29 3.27 -5.08 -2.66
CA GLU A 29 3.77 -6.24 -3.39
C GLU A 29 3.39 -6.18 -4.87
N SER A 30 2.11 -5.93 -5.17
CA SER A 30 1.61 -5.83 -6.54
C SER A 30 2.21 -4.65 -7.30
N TRP A 31 2.45 -3.52 -6.63
CA TRP A 31 3.19 -2.40 -7.21
C TRP A 31 4.63 -2.78 -7.55
N SER A 32 5.34 -3.47 -6.64
CA SER A 32 6.72 -3.92 -6.84
C SER A 32 6.82 -4.91 -8.00
N ALA A 33 5.95 -5.92 -8.02
CA ALA A 33 5.88 -6.90 -9.09
C ALA A 33 5.61 -6.26 -10.46
N THR A 34 4.75 -5.22 -10.49
CA THR A 34 4.49 -4.45 -11.72
C THR A 34 5.73 -3.66 -12.14
N CYS A 35 6.45 -3.01 -11.23
CA CYS A 35 7.70 -2.32 -11.54
C CYS A 35 8.77 -3.25 -12.14
N GLU A 36 8.86 -4.48 -11.66
CA GLU A 36 9.77 -5.50 -12.22
C GLU A 36 9.34 -5.95 -13.62
N LYS A 37 8.03 -6.17 -13.84
CA LYS A 37 7.47 -6.58 -15.15
C LYS A 37 7.57 -5.47 -16.21
N THR A 38 7.49 -4.20 -15.81
CA THR A 38 7.43 -3.03 -16.71
C THR A 38 8.79 -2.49 -17.14
N PHE A 39 9.89 -3.19 -16.81
CA PHE A 39 11.26 -2.82 -17.20
C PHE A 39 11.55 -2.93 -18.71
N ALA A 40 10.57 -3.37 -19.51
CA ALA A 40 10.66 -3.42 -20.97
C ALA A 40 9.77 -2.34 -21.61
N GLY A 41 10.37 -1.19 -21.94
CA GLY A 41 9.81 -0.29 -22.95
C GLY A 41 9.01 0.89 -22.42
N ASN A 42 9.62 2.05 -22.59
CA ASN A 42 9.12 3.41 -22.51
C ASN A 42 7.59 3.60 -22.66
N ASP A 43 7.02 4.39 -21.74
CA ASP A 43 5.74 5.10 -21.85
C ASP A 43 4.43 4.30 -21.69
N GLN A 44 4.36 3.37 -20.71
CA GLN A 44 3.05 2.94 -20.21
C GLN A 44 2.32 4.14 -19.64
N ARG A 45 1.15 4.45 -20.22
CA ARG A 45 0.29 5.53 -19.74
C ARG A 45 0.00 5.22 -18.28
N SER A 46 0.12 6.20 -17.36
CA SER A 46 -0.05 5.98 -15.92
C SER A 46 -1.28 5.12 -15.57
N ARG A 47 -2.37 5.22 -16.36
CA ARG A 47 -3.55 4.36 -16.24
C ARG A 47 -3.25 2.86 -16.46
N GLU A 48 -2.52 2.50 -17.51
CA GLU A 48 -2.14 1.12 -17.84
C GLU A 48 -1.31 0.50 -16.72
N PHE A 49 -0.34 1.25 -16.18
CA PHE A 49 0.44 0.82 -15.02
C PHE A 49 -0.47 0.51 -13.82
N TRP A 50 -1.38 1.42 -13.47
CA TRP A 50 -2.27 1.21 -12.31
C TRP A 50 -3.33 0.14 -12.56
N ASN A 51 -3.72 -0.11 -13.81
CA ASN A 51 -4.57 -1.25 -14.15
C ASN A 51 -3.84 -2.57 -13.93
N ALA A 52 -2.57 -2.68 -14.33
CA ALA A 52 -1.76 -3.88 -14.07
C ALA A 52 -1.57 -4.13 -12.56
N VAL A 53 -1.39 -3.06 -11.78
CA VAL A 53 -1.35 -3.16 -10.30
C VAL A 53 -2.69 -3.65 -9.74
N GLU A 54 -3.81 -3.13 -10.23
CA GLU A 54 -5.15 -3.56 -9.79
C GLU A 54 -5.41 -5.04 -10.11
N GLU A 55 -5.05 -5.49 -11.30
CA GLU A 55 -5.18 -6.89 -11.72
C GLU A 55 -4.34 -7.82 -10.81
N ASP A 56 -3.06 -7.52 -10.64
CA ASP A 56 -2.16 -8.29 -9.77
C ASP A 56 -2.64 -8.28 -8.30
N PHE A 57 -3.12 -7.13 -7.81
CA PHE A 57 -3.68 -7.01 -6.47
C PHE A 57 -4.90 -7.91 -6.27
N ASN A 58 -5.88 -7.83 -7.17
CA ASN A 58 -7.13 -8.58 -7.06
C ASN A 58 -6.88 -10.10 -7.15
N GLU A 59 -5.95 -10.53 -7.99
CA GLU A 59 -5.57 -11.93 -8.12
C GLU A 59 -4.92 -12.50 -6.86
N ASN A 60 -4.08 -11.71 -6.18
CA ASN A 60 -3.24 -12.19 -5.08
C ASN A 60 -3.83 -11.91 -3.70
N TYR A 61 -4.58 -10.82 -3.52
CA TYR A 61 -5.17 -10.46 -2.23
C TYR A 61 -6.10 -11.56 -1.70
N VAL A 62 -7.00 -12.06 -2.56
CA VAL A 62 -7.95 -13.11 -2.20
C VAL A 62 -7.23 -14.42 -1.85
N LYS A 63 -6.19 -14.77 -2.61
CA LYS A 63 -5.39 -15.99 -2.40
C LYS A 63 -4.60 -15.93 -1.09
N ASN A 64 -3.95 -14.81 -0.82
CA ASN A 64 -3.03 -14.65 0.30
C ASN A 64 -3.78 -14.49 1.64
N TYR A 65 -4.91 -13.79 1.63
CA TYR A 65 -5.63 -13.45 2.86
C TYR A 65 -6.92 -14.25 3.07
N LYS A 66 -7.37 -15.03 2.08
CA LYS A 66 -8.65 -15.79 2.13
C LYS A 66 -9.85 -14.89 2.47
N LEU A 67 -9.82 -13.65 1.97
CA LEU A 67 -10.83 -12.62 2.25
C LEU A 67 -11.76 -12.41 1.04
N PRO A 68 -12.95 -11.80 1.25
CA PRO A 68 -13.86 -11.48 0.15
C PRO A 68 -13.19 -10.55 -0.86
N ILE A 69 -13.57 -10.66 -2.14
CA ILE A 69 -13.10 -9.76 -3.19
C ILE A 69 -13.52 -8.33 -2.85
N ILE A 70 -12.53 -7.46 -2.64
CA ILE A 70 -12.75 -6.04 -2.45
C ILE A 70 -12.56 -5.37 -3.79
N ASP A 71 -13.65 -4.91 -4.39
CA ASP A 71 -13.62 -4.18 -5.66
C ASP A 71 -13.12 -2.76 -5.39
N ARG A 72 -11.85 -2.49 -5.72
CA ARG A 72 -11.21 -1.18 -5.61
C ARG A 72 -10.79 -0.75 -7.01
N ALA A 73 -11.31 0.38 -7.49
CA ALA A 73 -10.86 0.94 -8.75
C ALA A 73 -9.38 1.35 -8.70
N TYR A 74 -8.66 1.32 -9.83
CA TYR A 74 -7.27 1.77 -9.95
C TYR A 74 -7.00 3.15 -9.30
N GLY A 75 -7.97 4.07 -9.35
CA GLY A 75 -7.87 5.40 -8.72
C GLY A 75 -7.73 5.32 -7.20
N SER A 76 -8.39 4.35 -6.57
CA SER A 76 -8.28 4.07 -5.13
C SER A 76 -6.92 3.48 -4.78
N HIS A 77 -6.40 2.54 -5.58
CA HIS A 77 -5.05 1.98 -5.42
C HIS A 77 -3.98 3.07 -5.51
N LYS A 78 -4.03 3.91 -6.56
CA LYS A 78 -3.10 5.03 -6.76
C LYS A 78 -3.13 6.02 -5.59
N SER A 79 -4.32 6.40 -5.13
CA SER A 79 -4.50 7.33 -4.02
C SER A 79 -3.91 6.74 -2.72
N ARG A 80 -4.25 5.48 -2.42
CA ARG A 80 -3.75 4.80 -1.22
C ARG A 80 -2.23 4.63 -1.25
N PHE A 81 -1.67 4.18 -2.37
CA PHE A 81 -0.23 4.04 -2.53
C PHE A 81 0.49 5.39 -2.34
N GLY A 82 -0.11 6.50 -2.79
CA GLY A 82 0.40 7.84 -2.52
C GLY A 82 0.50 8.17 -1.03
N VAL A 83 -0.45 7.71 -0.21
CA VAL A 83 -0.40 7.84 1.26
C VAL A 83 0.72 6.97 1.84
N ILE A 84 0.80 5.70 1.44
CA ILE A 84 1.84 4.75 1.90
C ILE A 84 3.23 5.31 1.59
N ARG A 85 3.47 5.71 0.33
CA ARG A 85 4.75 6.27 -0.12
C ARG A 85 5.16 7.52 0.68
N LYS A 86 4.22 8.40 1.02
CA LYS A 86 4.50 9.56 1.88
C LYS A 86 4.95 9.13 3.27
N SER A 87 4.28 8.14 3.88
CA SER A 87 4.66 7.59 5.18
C SER A 87 6.05 6.93 5.14
N VAL A 88 6.33 6.10 4.13
CA VAL A 88 7.64 5.46 3.93
C VAL A 88 8.73 6.50 3.74
N ASN A 89 8.54 7.49 2.87
CA ASN A 89 9.54 8.54 2.64
C ASN A 89 9.83 9.34 3.92
N LYS A 90 8.81 9.61 4.74
CA LYS A 90 9.01 10.28 6.04
C LYS A 90 9.86 9.41 6.97
N PHE A 91 9.56 8.11 7.04
CA PHE A 91 10.35 7.16 7.82
C PHE A 91 11.80 7.08 7.34
N CYS A 92 12.05 6.94 6.03
CA CYS A 92 13.40 6.86 5.47
C CYS A 92 14.23 8.12 5.76
N LYS A 93 13.63 9.32 5.60
CA LYS A 93 14.30 10.57 5.95
C LYS A 93 14.66 10.62 7.43
N PHE A 94 13.73 10.23 8.29
CA PHE A 94 13.94 10.18 9.72
C PHE A 94 15.05 9.20 10.11
N TYR A 95 14.98 7.98 9.59
CA TYR A 95 15.99 6.94 9.78
C TYR A 95 17.39 7.42 9.35
N HIS A 96 17.48 8.06 8.18
CA HIS A 96 18.73 8.66 7.71
C HIS A 96 19.24 9.74 8.67
N THR A 97 18.38 10.64 9.14
CA THR A 97 18.74 11.67 10.11
C THR A 97 19.28 11.04 11.41
N CYS A 98 18.63 10.02 11.97
CA CYS A 98 19.12 9.35 13.18
C CYS A 98 20.47 8.66 12.99
N LEU A 99 20.74 8.09 11.80
CA LEU A 99 22.00 7.41 11.54
C LEU A 99 23.18 8.35 11.32
N TYR A 100 22.93 9.53 10.74
CA TYR A 100 23.98 10.37 10.19
C TYR A 100 24.02 11.80 10.73
N ASP A 101 23.09 12.19 11.62
CA ASP A 101 23.10 13.51 12.27
C ASP A 101 23.46 13.39 13.77
N PRO A 102 24.73 13.63 14.14
CA PRO A 102 25.20 13.58 15.52
C PRO A 102 24.56 14.62 16.44
N SER A 103 23.87 15.63 15.89
CA SER A 103 23.29 16.74 16.66
C SER A 103 21.92 16.44 17.26
N THR A 104 21.27 15.35 16.84
CA THR A 104 19.86 15.09 17.17
C THR A 104 19.62 14.62 18.59
N GLY A 105 20.65 14.19 19.33
CA GLY A 105 20.52 13.75 20.74
C GLY A 105 19.63 12.52 20.98
N GLU A 106 18.84 12.10 19.99
CA GLU A 106 18.02 10.89 19.97
C GLU A 106 18.92 9.67 19.72
N LYS A 107 19.49 9.13 20.79
CA LYS A 107 20.43 8.00 20.72
C LYS A 107 19.79 6.67 20.32
N ASN A 108 18.46 6.56 20.25
CA ASN A 108 17.78 5.31 19.97
C ASN A 108 16.61 5.48 19.00
N LEU A 109 16.72 4.83 17.84
CA LEU A 109 15.66 4.68 16.83
C LEU A 109 14.34 4.21 17.46
N THR A 110 14.40 3.41 18.51
CA THR A 110 13.25 2.85 19.23
C THR A 110 12.38 3.93 19.89
N ASP A 111 13.00 4.87 20.62
CA ASP A 111 12.26 5.91 21.36
C ASP A 111 11.54 6.87 20.41
N ALA A 112 12.18 7.15 19.27
CA ALA A 112 11.61 8.05 18.28
C ALA A 112 10.50 7.40 17.42
N VAL A 113 10.61 6.10 17.13
CA VAL A 113 9.51 5.34 16.49
C VAL A 113 8.29 5.28 17.41
N CYS A 114 8.49 5.05 18.72
CA CYS A 114 7.41 5.10 19.71
C CYS A 114 6.71 6.47 19.73
N HIS A 115 7.47 7.57 19.66
CA HIS A 115 6.90 8.92 19.65
C HIS A 115 6.06 9.21 18.39
N ILE A 116 6.42 8.66 17.23
CA ILE A 116 5.64 8.82 15.99
C ILE A 116 4.36 7.98 16.02
N ILE A 117 4.40 6.75 16.53
CA ILE A 117 3.22 5.89 16.68
C ILE A 117 2.23 6.55 17.64
N GLN A 118 2.71 7.02 18.80
CA GLN A 118 1.89 7.73 19.79
C GLN A 118 1.24 8.99 19.21
N LYS A 119 1.97 9.80 18.44
CA LYS A 119 1.41 11.01 17.79
C LYS A 119 0.34 10.70 16.73
N ARG A 120 0.35 9.51 16.14
CA ARG A 120 -0.65 9.09 15.16
C ARG A 120 -1.97 8.70 15.84
N ASP A 121 -1.92 8.07 17.02
CA ASP A 121 -3.11 7.71 17.80
C ASP A 121 -3.88 8.94 18.32
N TYR A 122 -3.20 10.04 18.67
CA TYR A 122 -3.86 11.28 19.09
C TYR A 122 -4.56 12.05 17.94
N SER A 123 -4.20 11.80 16.67
CA SER A 123 -4.82 12.48 15.53
C SER A 123 -6.13 11.83 15.07
N THR A 124 -6.46 10.65 15.60
CA THR A 124 -7.72 9.93 15.32
C THR A 124 -8.86 10.29 16.27
N TYR A 125 -8.61 11.19 17.22
CA TYR A 125 -9.60 11.73 18.16
C TYR A 125 -9.62 13.26 18.10
N VAL A 126 -9.95 13.83 16.94
CA VAL A 126 -10.46 15.21 16.82
C VAL A 126 -11.48 15.25 15.69
#